data_AF-A0A0B2SEV5-F1
#
_entry.id   AF-A0A0B2SEV5-F1
#
_cell.length_a   1.000
_cell.length_b   1.000
_cell.length_c   1.000
_cell.angle_alpha   90.00
_cell.angle_beta   90.00
_cell.angle_gamma   90.00
#
_symmetry.space_group_name_H-M   'P 1'
#
loop_
_entity.id
_entity.type
_entity.pdbx_description
1 polymer ?
#
loop_
_entity_poly.entity_id
_entity_poly.type
_entity_poly.pdbx_seq_one_letter_code
_entity_poly.pdbx_strand_id
1 'polypeptide(L)' 'MGSNCCLNWYGISCDATTGRVSDINLHGESEDPIFEKVGRSGYMNGKFSPAICGVDTLTTLVVADWKDIVEEILA' A
#
# COMPACT_ATOMS: atom_id res chain seq x y z
N MET A 1 -10.11 6.16 -13.42
CA MET A 1 -9.83 5.13 -12.40
C MET A 1 -9.14 4.00 -13.13
N GLY A 2 -7.84 3.83 -12.88
CA GLY A 2 -6.94 3.07 -13.73
C GLY A 2 -6.98 1.58 -13.43
N SER A 3 -7.15 0.74 -14.45
CA SER A 3 -7.04 -0.73 -14.35
C SER A 3 -5.61 -1.23 -14.18
N ASN A 4 -4.62 -0.36 -14.43
CA ASN A 4 -3.21 -0.69 -14.31
C ASN A 4 -2.58 0.06 -13.14
N CYS A 5 -2.50 -0.62 -12.00
CA CYS A 5 -1.89 -0.09 -10.78
C CYS A 5 -0.37 0.15 -10.93
N CYS A 6 0.30 -0.58 -11.82
CA CYS A 6 1.75 -0.47 -12.04
C CYS A 6 2.18 0.84 -12.69
N LEU A 7 1.26 1.64 -13.22
CA LEU A 7 1.64 2.80 -14.03
C LEU A 7 1.99 4.04 -13.24
N ASN A 8 1.44 4.26 -12.03
CA ASN A 8 1.71 5.45 -11.18
C ASN A 8 0.96 5.40 -9.84
N TRP A 9 0.56 4.21 -9.36
CA TRP A 9 -0.12 4.17 -8.06
C TRP A 9 0.93 4.34 -6.95
N TYR A 10 0.70 5.32 -6.08
CA TYR A 10 1.57 5.56 -4.95
C TYR A 10 1.71 4.30 -4.10
N GLY A 11 2.94 3.98 -3.71
CA GLY A 11 3.25 2.81 -2.88
C GLY A 11 3.16 1.46 -3.60
N ILE A 12 2.89 1.42 -4.91
CA ILE A 12 2.86 0.17 -5.68
C ILE A 12 4.11 0.08 -6.56
N SER A 13 4.83 -1.03 -6.45
CA SER A 13 5.85 -1.42 -7.42
C SER A 13 5.50 -2.75 -8.07
N CYS A 14 5.85 -2.88 -9.34
CA CYS A 14 5.61 -4.09 -10.12
C CYS A 14 6.91 -4.62 -10.71
N ASP A 15 6.99 -5.94 -10.81
CA ASP A 15 8.06 -6.63 -11.51
C ASP A 15 8.04 -6.25 -13.00
N ALA A 16 9.17 -5.75 -13.50
CA ALA A 16 9.28 -5.24 -14.87
C ALA A 16 9.16 -6.33 -15.95
N THR A 17 9.33 -7.61 -15.59
CA THR A 17 9.31 -8.73 -16.53
C THR A 17 7.89 -9.26 -16.73
N THR A 18 7.15 -9.41 -15.63
CA THR A 18 5.83 -10.04 -15.58
C THR A 18 4.69 -9.03 -15.52
N GLY A 19 4.98 -7.78 -15.14
CA GLY A 19 3.99 -6.73 -14.92
C GLY A 19 3.10 -6.99 -13.69
N ARG A 20 3.51 -7.88 -12.79
CA ARG A 20 2.77 -8.21 -11.56
C ARG A 20 3.26 -7.38 -10.38
N VAL A 21 2.37 -7.11 -9.43
CA VAL A 21 2.72 -6.38 -8.20
C VAL A 21 3.72 -7.19 -7.39
N SER A 22 4.87 -6.60 -7.09
CA SER A 22 5.94 -7.22 -6.31
C SER A 22 6.04 -6.59 -4.91
N ASP A 23 5.77 -5.29 -4.81
CA ASP A 23 5.93 -4.55 -3.56
C ASP A 23 4.78 -3.58 -3.33
N ILE A 24 4.29 -3.57 -2.09
CA ILE A 24 3.27 -2.64 -1.60
C ILE A 24 3.84 -1.91 -0.39
N ASN A 25 3.87 -0.59 -0.45
CA ASN A 25 4.35 0.29 0.61
C ASN A 25 3.27 1.27 1.08
N LEU A 26 2.87 1.14 2.34
CA LEU A 26 1.77 1.88 2.95
C LEU A 26 2.21 2.53 4.25
N HIS A 27 2.95 3.64 4.16
CA HIS A 27 3.30 4.47 5.33
C HIS A 27 2.16 5.40 5.73
N GLY A 28 1.68 5.28 6.97
CA GLY A 28 0.58 6.05 7.54
C GLY A 28 0.97 7.48 7.98
N GLU A 29 2.26 7.76 8.07
CA GLU A 29 2.80 9.11 8.06
C GLU A 29 3.84 9.14 6.95
N SER A 30 3.58 9.91 5.91
CA SER A 30 4.51 10.06 4.80
C SER A 30 4.95 11.52 4.74
N GLU A 31 6.25 11.73 4.87
CA GLU A 31 6.92 13.01 4.59
C GLU A 31 6.99 13.29 3.07
N ASP A 32 6.38 12.44 2.24
CA ASP A 32 6.35 12.65 0.80
C ASP A 32 5.59 13.97 0.50
N PRO A 33 6.20 14.89 -0.26
CA PRO A 33 5.59 16.16 -0.64
C PRO A 33 4.21 16.04 -1.28
N ILE A 34 3.84 14.86 -1.79
CA ILE A 34 2.49 14.62 -2.30
C ILE A 34 1.43 14.81 -1.21
N PHE A 35 1.67 14.41 0.05
CA PHE A 35 0.67 14.52 1.12
C PHE A 35 0.60 15.93 1.72
N GLU A 36 1.74 16.62 1.79
CA GLU A 36 1.79 18.03 2.19
C GLU A 36 1.00 18.93 1.23
N LYS A 37 1.13 18.68 -0.09
CA LYS A 37 0.47 19.49 -1.13
C LYS A 37 -1.04 19.35 -1.16
N VAL A 38 -1.60 18.22 -0.75
CA VAL A 38 -3.07 18.00 -0.75
C VAL A 38 -3.73 18.33 0.59
N GLY A 39 -2.96 18.75 1.61
CA GLY A 39 -3.50 19.05 2.94
C GLY A 39 -4.21 17.86 3.59
N ARG A 40 -3.86 16.63 3.19
CA ARG A 40 -4.40 15.39 3.75
C ARG A 40 -3.38 14.83 4.73
N SER A 41 -3.83 14.46 5.93
CA SER A 41 -3.01 13.63 6.80
C SER A 41 -2.71 12.32 6.08
N GLY A 42 -1.47 11.85 6.09
CA GLY A 42 -1.10 10.50 5.63
C GLY A 42 -1.80 9.36 6.37
N TYR A 43 -2.64 9.70 7.36
CA TYR A 43 -3.39 8.82 8.23
C TYR A 43 -4.10 7.68 7.51
N MET A 44 -3.46 6.51 7.51
CA MET A 44 -4.07 5.26 7.09
C MET A 44 -4.69 4.55 8.30
N ASN A 45 -5.94 4.12 8.14
CA ASN A 45 -6.69 3.36 9.13
C ASN A 45 -7.52 2.27 8.43
N GLY A 46 -8.12 1.37 9.22
CA GLY A 46 -8.98 0.30 8.72
C GLY A 46 -8.30 -1.06 8.69
N LYS A 47 -8.77 -1.96 7.82
CA LYS A 47 -8.31 -3.35 7.71
C LYS A 47 -7.73 -3.65 6.33
N PHE A 48 -6.72 -4.52 6.28
CA PHE A 48 -6.27 -5.10 5.02
C PHE A 48 -7.31 -6.09 4.49
N SER A 49 -7.58 -6.02 3.18
CA SER A 49 -8.41 -7.02 2.53
C SER A 49 -7.67 -8.36 2.51
N PRO A 50 -8.31 -9.49 2.86
CA PRO A 50 -7.72 -10.83 2.70
C PRO A 50 -7.28 -11.14 1.27
N ALA A 51 -7.78 -10.39 0.29
CA ALA A 51 -7.34 -10.48 -1.10
C ALA A 51 -5.83 -10.23 -1.28
N ILE A 52 -5.16 -9.56 -0.34
CA ILE A 52 -3.70 -9.38 -0.40
C ILE A 52 -2.95 -10.70 -0.31
N CYS A 53 -3.51 -11.69 0.40
CA CYS A 53 -2.96 -13.05 0.46
C CYS A 53 -3.10 -13.80 -0.88
N GLY A 54 -3.94 -13.32 -1.80
CA GLY A 54 -4.07 -13.85 -3.16
C GLY A 54 -3.02 -13.31 -4.14
N VAL A 55 -2.19 -12.35 -3.73
CA VAL A 55 -1.09 -11.82 -4.55
C VAL A 55 0.15 -12.69 -4.34
N ASP A 56 0.19 -13.81 -5.05
CA ASP A 56 1.25 -14.83 -5.03
C ASP A 56 2.66 -14.31 -5.37
N THR A 57 2.72 -13.15 -6.00
CA THR A 57 3.95 -12.48 -6.47
C THR A 57 4.45 -11.42 -5.50
N LEU A 58 3.69 -11.12 -4.44
CA LEU A 58 4.06 -10.12 -3.46
C LEU A 58 5.26 -10.62 -2.64
N THR A 59 6.39 -9.95 -2.77
CA THR A 59 7.60 -10.25 -2.01
C THR A 59 7.74 -9.36 -0.79
N THR A 60 7.22 -8.14 -0.87
CA THR A 60 7.36 -7.13 0.18
C THR A 60 6.03 -6.45 0.46
N LEU A 61 5.64 -6.46 1.73
CA LEU A 61 4.55 -5.63 2.25
C LEU A 61 5.10 -4.79 3.41
N VAL A 62 5.17 -3.47 3.22
CA VAL A 62 5.57 -2.53 4.27
C VAL A 62 4.33 -1.81 4.78
N VAL A 63 4.10 -1.95 6.09
CA VAL A 63 3.06 -1.24 6.84
C VAL A 63 3.74 -0.59 8.03
N ALA A 64 3.77 0.74 8.05
CA ALA A 64 4.50 1.50 9.07
C ALA A 64 3.81 2.82 9.37
N ASP A 65 3.94 3.31 10.60
CA ASP A 65 3.45 4.62 11.03
C ASP A 65 1.91 4.78 10.95
N TRP A 66 1.17 3.66 11.02
CA TRP A 66 -0.29 3.67 11.18
C TRP A 66 -0.64 3.88 12.65
N LYS A 67 -1.57 4.82 12.91
CA LYS A 67 -1.95 5.19 14.28
C LYS A 67 -3.18 4.44 14.81
N ASP A 68 -4.05 3.97 13.93
CA ASP A 68 -5.27 3.22 14.26
C ASP A 68 -5.38 1.94 13.39
N ILE A 69 -4.48 0.98 13.63
CA ILE A 69 -4.70 -0.39 13.13
C ILE A 69 -5.70 -1.05 14.07
N VAL A 70 -6.89 -1.37 13.55
CA VAL A 70 -7.90 -2.15 14.29
C VAL A 70 -7.43 -3.61 14.34
N GLU A 71 -7.21 -4.14 15.55
CA GLU A 71 -6.82 -5.54 15.75
C GLU A 71 -7.90 -6.49 15.24
N GLU A 72 -7.56 -7.33 14.26
CA GLU A 72 -7.89 -8.75 14.26
C GLU A 72 -6.92 -9.49 13.31
N ILE A 73 -5.82 -10.02 13.83
CA ILE A 73 -5.00 -11.01 13.13
C ILE A 73 -5.68 -12.36 13.39
N LEU A 74 -6.50 -12.83 12.46
CA LEU A 74 -6.97 -14.21 12.49
C LEU A 74 -5.86 -15.09 11.92
N ALA A 75 -5.31 -15.93 12.81
CA ALA A 75 -4.39 -17.03 12.50
C ALA A 75 -5.06 -18.14 11.69
#